data_AF-A0A819SBR5-F1
#
_entry.id   AF-A0A819SBR5-F1
#
_cell.length_a   1.000
_cell.length_b   1.000
_cell.length_c   1.000
_cell.angle_alpha   90.00
_cell.angle_beta   90.00
_cell.angle_gamma   90.00
#
_symmetry.space_group_name_H-M   'P 1'
#
loop_
_entity.id
_entity.type
_entity.pdbx_description
1 polymer ?
#
loop_
_entity_poly.entity_id
_entity_poly.type
_entity_poly.pdbx_seq_one_letter_code
_entity_poly.pdbx_strand_id
1 'polypeptide(L)' 'MPLTILTLPVEIVYRILDHQNDLTMLCSMRNVCQRFDTIIDRYHRYQ' A
#
# COMPACT_ATOMS: atom_id res chain seq x y z
N MET A 1 -7.85 -20.15 2.86
CA MET A 1 -7.85 -18.76 3.38
C MET A 1 -8.37 -17.84 2.30
N PRO A 2 -9.20 -16.83 2.61
CA PRO A 2 -9.62 -15.85 1.61
C PRO A 2 -8.38 -15.07 1.12
N LEU A 3 -8.32 -14.83 -0.20
CA LEU A 3 -7.30 -13.95 -0.77
C LEU A 3 -7.59 -12.53 -0.28
N THR A 4 -6.71 -11.98 0.53
CA THR A 4 -6.82 -10.60 1.01
C THR A 4 -5.60 -9.80 0.57
N ILE A 5 -5.74 -8.48 0.53
CA ILE A 5 -4.60 -7.59 0.26
C ILE A 5 -3.47 -7.77 1.29
N LEU A 6 -3.82 -8.24 2.50
CA LEU A 6 -2.89 -8.58 3.57
C LEU A 6 -2.14 -9.90 3.36
N THR A 7 -2.48 -10.67 2.32
CA THR A 7 -1.78 -11.91 1.95
C THR A 7 -0.98 -11.77 0.65
N LEU A 8 -1.10 -10.63 -0.05
CA LEU A 8 -0.35 -10.40 -1.28
C LEU A 8 1.14 -10.13 -0.99
N PRO A 9 2.06 -10.48 -1.91
CA PRO A 9 3.44 -9.99 -1.87
C PRO A 9 3.47 -8.46 -1.94
N VAL A 10 4.46 -7.83 -1.29
CA VAL A 10 4.53 -6.37 -1.19
C VAL A 10 4.70 -5.71 -2.55
N GLU A 11 5.37 -6.37 -3.49
CA GLU A 11 5.58 -5.93 -4.87
C GLU A 11 4.26 -5.83 -5.64
N ILE A 12 3.33 -6.75 -5.39
CA ILE A 12 1.99 -6.69 -5.98
C ILE A 12 1.19 -5.54 -5.38
N VAL A 13 1.34 -5.30 -4.07
CA VAL A 13 0.71 -4.14 -3.41
C VAL A 13 1.25 -2.85 -4.02
N TYR A 14 2.56 -2.70 -4.19
CA TYR A 14 3.16 -1.52 -4.85
C TYR A 14 2.60 -1.29 -6.25
N ARG A 15 2.45 -2.32 -7.07
CA ARG A 15 1.82 -2.19 -8.41
C ARG A 15 0.37 -1.72 -8.35
N ILE A 16 -0.39 -2.10 -7.32
CA ILE A 16 -1.76 -1.59 -7.12
C ILE A 16 -1.71 -0.10 -6.78
N LEU A 17 -0.75 0.30 -5.93
CA LEU A 17 -0.54 1.68 -5.52
C LEU A 17 -0.07 2.58 -6.66
N ASP A 18 0.66 2.05 -7.64
CA ASP A 18 1.03 2.75 -8.87
C ASP A 18 -0.17 3.19 -9.73
N HIS A 19 -1.37 2.67 -9.47
CA HIS A 19 -2.59 3.12 -10.13
C HIS A 19 -3.39 4.16 -9.33
N GLN A 20 -2.88 4.58 -8.16
CA GLN A 20 -3.54 5.54 -7.29
C GLN A 20 -2.79 6.89 -7.32
N ASN A 21 -3.49 7.95 -6.91
CA ASN A 21 -2.88 9.25 -6.66
C ASN A 21 -2.24 9.26 -5.25
N ASP A 22 -1.09 9.93 -5.12
CA ASP A 22 -0.30 9.95 -3.88
C ASP A 22 -1.10 10.54 -2.70
N LEU A 23 -1.91 11.58 -2.96
CA LEU A 23 -2.81 12.15 -1.94
C LEU A 23 -3.85 11.13 -1.46
N THR A 24 -4.46 10.39 -2.39
CA THR A 24 -5.45 9.35 -2.07
C THR A 24 -4.81 8.25 -1.24
N MET A 25 -3.59 7.83 -1.59
CA MET A 25 -2.86 6.82 -0.83
C MET A 25 -2.52 7.28 0.58
N LEU A 26 -1.94 8.47 0.74
CA LEU A 26 -1.54 9.00 2.05
C LEU A 26 -2.73 9.16 3.00
N CYS A 27 -3.87 9.63 2.50
CA CYS A 27 -5.06 9.82 3.32
C CYS A 27 -5.81 8.52 3.62
N SER A 28 -5.77 7.53 2.71
CA SER A 28 -6.63 6.33 2.81
C SER A 28 -5.92 5.11 3.38
N MET A 29 -4.58 5.04 3.33
CA MET A 29 -3.82 3.88 3.78
C MET A 29 -3.32 4.00 5.23
N ARG A 30 -3.14 5.24 5.70
CA ARG A 30 -2.72 5.48 7.09
C ARG A 30 -3.81 5.06 8.06
N ASN A 31 -3.40 4.48 9.20
CA ASN A 31 -4.27 4.04 10.29
C ASN A 31 -5.29 2.94 9.93
N VAL A 32 -5.14 2.28 8.78
CA VAL A 32 -5.97 1.11 8.43
C VAL A 32 -5.46 -0.14 9.14
N CYS A 33 -4.15 -0.40 9.03
CA CYS A 33 -3.46 -1.44 9.76
C CYS A 33 -1.95 -1.17 9.73
N GLN A 34 -1.22 -1.74 10.69
CA GLN A 34 0.24 -1.59 10.81
C GLN A 34 1.00 -1.97 9.52
N ARG A 35 0.48 -2.95 8.77
CA ARG A 35 1.08 -3.35 7.50
C ARG A 35 0.99 -2.23 6.45
N PHE A 36 -0.14 -1.54 6.36
CA PHE A 36 -0.29 -0.43 5.42
C PHE A 36 0.51 0.80 5.83
N ASP A 37 0.60 1.08 7.13
CA ASP A 37 1.50 2.13 7.64
C ASP A 37 2.96 1.83 7.24
N THR A 38 3.40 0.59 7.40
CA THR A 38 4.76 0.17 6.99
C THR A 38 4.98 0.27 5.48
N ILE A 39 3.95 -0.08 4.69
CA ILE A 39 4.01 -0.03 3.21
C ILE A 39 4.11 1.42 2.74
N ILE A 40 3.25 2.32 3.25
CA ILE A 40 3.22 3.72 2.81
C ILE A 40 4.50 4.47 3.22
N ASP A 41 5.07 4.15 4.39
CA ASP A 41 6.32 4.76 4.86
C ASP A 41 7.53 4.37 4.00
N ARG A 42 7.50 3.19 3.37
CA ARG A 42 8.58 2.67 2.51
C ARG A 42 8.30 2.83 1.01
N TYR A 43 7.08 3.19 0.65
CA TYR A 43 6.68 3.31 -0.74
C TYR A 43 7.24 4.60 -1.33
N HIS A 44 8.23 4.45 -2.22
CA HIS A 44 8.83 5.56 -2.93
C HIS A 44 8.61 5.34 -4.42
N ARG A 45 7.53 5.91 -4.94
CA ARG A 45 7.08 5.70 -6.33
C ARG A 45 8.11 6.15 -7.38
N TYR A 46 9.00 7.07 -7.03
CA TYR A 46 9.92 7.75 -7.96
C TYR A 46 11.38 7.85 -7.45
N GLN A 47 11.79 7.03 -6.49
CA GLN A 47 13.22 6.84 -6.16
C GLN A 47 13.73 5.53 -6.74
#